data_AF-A0A970CKY7-F1
#
_entry.id   AF-A0A970CKY7-F1
#
_cell.length_a   1.000
_cell.length_b   1.000
_cell.length_c   1.000
_cell.angle_alpha   90.00
_cell.angle_beta   90.00
_cell.angle_gamma   90.00
#
_symmetry.space_group_name_H-M   'P 1'
#
loop_
_entity.id
_entity.type
_entity.pdbx_description
1 polymer ?
#
loop_
_entity_poly.entity_id
_entity_poly.type
_entity_poly.pdbx_seq_one_letter_code
_entity_poly.pdbx_strand_id
1 'polypeptide(L)'
;EPQETPEPQQTDDPKTSPQGNIGSLPSGSTPRLFGSGSVTTPAISGTTAEISQEEEQKLYEKYSLAEKQVFCITPQDTMSITIRVDELDILSVREDLPVKITLEALKGREYTGAITEIGRTGSNEGGNTKYNVTVSIPREENMIPGMNAAVKITTAESEAPITVPAAALVEKGAKTYVYTSYDDKKDSLNALAEVETGLSDGMRVEILSGIEKGSSVFYRYADTLVYNFFSTIGK
;
A
#
# COMPACT_ATOMS: atom_id res chain seq x y z
N GLU A 1 1.54 6.48 -61.50
CA GLU A 1 2.84 6.67 -60.85
C GLU A 1 2.70 6.39 -59.36
N PRO A 2 3.07 5.19 -58.89
CA PRO A 2 3.36 4.93 -57.48
C PRO A 2 4.89 5.02 -57.26
N GLN A 3 5.36 5.68 -56.20
CA GLN A 3 6.78 5.74 -55.87
C GLN A 3 7.19 4.64 -54.88
N GLU A 4 8.17 3.85 -55.31
CA GLU A 4 9.08 2.93 -54.58
C GLU A 4 9.98 3.69 -53.58
N THR A 5 10.14 3.23 -52.32
CA THR A 5 11.23 2.36 -51.73
C THR A 5 12.49 3.21 -51.34
N PRO A 6 13.30 2.96 -50.26
CA PRO A 6 13.72 1.63 -49.79
C PRO A 6 14.00 1.36 -48.28
N GLU A 7 14.13 0.05 -47.98
CA GLU A 7 14.77 -0.57 -46.81
C GLU A 7 16.29 -0.30 -46.75
N PRO A 8 16.94 -0.41 -45.57
CA PRO A 8 18.38 -0.59 -45.47
C PRO A 8 18.80 -2.06 -45.23
N GLN A 9 19.63 -2.47 -46.20
CA GLN A 9 20.57 -3.58 -46.34
C GLN A 9 21.13 -4.29 -45.09
N GLN A 10 21.12 -5.61 -45.19
CA GLN A 10 21.90 -6.60 -44.47
C GLN A 10 23.20 -6.88 -45.25
N THR A 11 24.35 -6.95 -44.58
CA THR A 11 25.65 -7.31 -45.21
C THR A 11 26.02 -8.77 -44.92
N ASP A 12 26.25 -9.54 -45.99
CA ASP A 12 26.97 -10.82 -46.07
C ASP A 12 28.47 -10.64 -45.68
N ASP A 13 29.23 -11.65 -45.23
CA ASP A 13 29.86 -12.70 -46.07
C ASP A 13 30.67 -13.76 -45.19
N PRO A 14 31.35 -14.82 -45.70
CA PRO A 14 30.98 -16.24 -45.41
C PRO A 14 32.12 -17.23 -44.96
N LYS A 15 31.72 -18.51 -44.70
CA LYS A 15 32.44 -19.84 -44.73
C LYS A 15 33.69 -20.05 -43.83
N THR A 16 33.89 -21.15 -43.07
CA THR A 16 34.09 -22.56 -43.48
C THR A 16 34.15 -23.53 -42.25
N SER A 17 33.75 -24.80 -42.41
CA SER A 17 33.51 -25.89 -41.40
C SER A 17 34.77 -26.77 -41.05
N PRO A 18 34.68 -28.02 -40.48
CA PRO A 18 34.25 -28.54 -39.16
C PRO A 18 35.24 -29.58 -38.51
N GLN A 19 34.98 -30.07 -37.28
CA GLN A 19 35.34 -31.40 -36.66
C GLN A 19 35.37 -31.24 -35.11
N GLY A 20 34.88 -32.11 -34.23
CA GLY A 20 34.23 -33.40 -34.29
C GLY A 20 34.16 -34.00 -32.86
N ASN A 21 33.21 -34.91 -32.67
CA ASN A 21 33.20 -36.04 -31.73
C ASN A 21 32.41 -35.97 -30.40
N ILE A 22 31.57 -37.00 -30.30
CA ILE A 22 30.58 -37.41 -29.29
C ILE A 22 31.12 -38.66 -28.58
N GLY A 23 30.77 -38.90 -27.31
CA GLY A 23 30.92 -40.24 -26.72
C GLY A 23 31.02 -40.36 -25.19
N SER A 24 29.88 -40.66 -24.55
CA SER A 24 29.65 -41.80 -23.64
C SER A 24 30.41 -41.94 -22.30
N LEU A 25 29.63 -41.89 -21.20
CA LEU A 25 29.96 -42.38 -19.85
C LEU A 25 29.72 -43.90 -19.71
N PRO A 26 30.50 -44.61 -18.87
CA PRO A 26 30.02 -45.79 -18.17
C PRO A 26 30.06 -45.66 -16.64
N SER A 27 29.28 -46.55 -16.02
CA SER A 27 28.86 -46.59 -14.62
C SER A 27 29.65 -47.62 -13.78
N GLY A 28 29.82 -47.32 -12.49
CA GLY A 28 29.73 -48.27 -11.37
C GLY A 28 30.92 -49.18 -11.00
N SER A 29 31.39 -49.07 -9.75
CA SER A 29 31.69 -50.23 -8.87
C SER A 29 32.09 -49.79 -7.44
N THR A 30 31.33 -50.24 -6.45
CA THR A 30 31.68 -50.23 -5.01
C THR A 30 32.58 -51.44 -4.66
N PRO A 31 33.31 -51.36 -3.53
CA PRO A 31 33.36 -52.53 -2.65
C PRO A 31 33.17 -52.19 -1.15
N ARG A 32 32.59 -53.14 -0.42
CA ARG A 32 32.63 -53.28 1.06
C ARG A 32 33.63 -54.37 1.43
N LEU A 33 34.40 -54.20 2.53
CA LEU A 33 34.75 -55.30 3.43
C LEU A 33 35.08 -54.82 4.85
N PHE A 34 34.83 -55.72 5.81
CA PHE A 34 34.72 -55.62 7.27
C PHE A 34 36.03 -55.48 8.06
N GLY A 35 35.92 -55.00 9.31
CA GLY A 35 36.89 -55.22 10.39
C GLY A 35 36.27 -54.97 11.77
N SER A 36 36.10 -56.03 12.55
CA SER A 36 35.56 -56.07 13.92
C SER A 36 36.69 -55.89 14.95
N GLY A 37 36.42 -55.20 16.06
CA GLY A 37 37.33 -55.11 17.20
C GLY A 37 36.77 -54.29 18.36
N SER A 38 36.15 -54.98 19.32
CA SER A 38 35.79 -54.46 20.64
C SER A 38 37.03 -54.35 21.52
N VAL A 39 37.29 -53.19 22.13
CA VAL A 39 38.08 -53.09 23.36
C VAL A 39 37.34 -52.25 24.39
N THR A 40 37.03 -52.93 25.48
CA THR A 40 36.47 -52.50 26.75
C THR A 40 37.35 -51.44 27.42
N THR A 41 36.72 -50.36 27.88
CA THR A 41 37.34 -49.34 28.74
C THR A 41 37.55 -49.86 30.17
N PRO A 42 38.68 -49.57 30.82
CA PRO A 42 38.68 -49.26 32.24
C PRO A 42 38.54 -47.75 32.40
N ALA A 43 37.50 -47.35 33.12
CA ALA A 43 37.28 -45.99 33.55
C ALA A 43 38.47 -45.51 34.40
N ILE A 44 39.13 -44.45 33.93
CA ILE A 44 39.88 -43.55 34.80
C ILE A 44 39.09 -42.25 34.89
N SER A 45 38.59 -41.99 36.09
CA SER A 45 37.92 -40.73 36.42
C SER A 45 38.99 -39.65 36.50
N GLY A 46 38.97 -38.75 35.52
CA GLY A 46 39.83 -37.57 35.46
C GLY A 46 39.35 -36.71 34.30
N THR A 47 38.82 -35.53 34.60
CA THR A 47 38.39 -34.57 33.59
C THR A 47 39.64 -34.02 32.89
N THR A 48 40.02 -34.66 31.79
CA THR A 48 40.98 -34.12 30.83
C THR A 48 40.24 -33.15 29.93
N ALA A 49 40.74 -31.92 29.84
CA ALA A 49 40.29 -30.92 28.89
C ALA A 49 40.27 -31.52 27.48
N GLU A 50 39.11 -31.48 26.83
CA GLU A 50 39.01 -31.79 25.42
C GLU A 50 39.83 -30.75 24.65
N ILE A 51 40.97 -31.19 24.12
CA ILE A 51 41.60 -30.53 22.99
C ILE A 51 40.71 -30.86 21.80
N SER A 52 39.69 -30.02 21.59
CA SER A 52 38.97 -30.01 20.32
C SER A 52 39.90 -29.39 19.28
N GLN A 53 40.13 -30.19 18.24
CA GLN A 53 40.96 -29.85 17.10
C GLN A 53 40.56 -28.48 16.55
N GLU A 54 41.55 -27.62 16.34
CA GLU A 54 41.43 -26.47 15.47
C GLU A 54 41.16 -27.01 14.05
N GLU A 55 39.89 -27.12 13.69
CA GLU A 55 39.49 -27.19 12.29
C GLU A 55 39.92 -25.86 11.67
N GLU A 56 40.83 -25.90 10.70
CA GLU A 56 41.18 -24.75 9.86
C GLU A 56 39.90 -24.18 9.24
N GLN A 57 39.34 -23.19 9.91
CA GLN A 57 38.25 -22.39 9.39
C GLN A 57 38.85 -21.55 8.27
N LYS A 58 38.53 -21.95 7.03
CA LYS A 58 38.93 -21.21 5.82
C LYS A 58 38.66 -19.72 6.02
N LEU A 59 39.72 -18.94 5.91
CA LEU A 59 39.84 -17.50 6.12
C LEU A 59 39.08 -16.64 5.08
N TYR A 60 37.86 -17.06 4.72
CA TYR A 60 36.92 -16.32 3.90
C TYR A 60 35.59 -16.25 4.66
N GLU A 61 35.64 -15.78 5.90
CA GLU A 61 34.44 -15.26 6.56
C GLU A 61 33.95 -14.05 5.78
N LYS A 62 32.98 -14.35 4.91
CA LYS A 62 31.85 -13.52 4.50
C LYS A 62 31.80 -12.19 5.26
N TYR A 63 32.34 -11.13 4.67
CA TYR A 63 32.07 -9.76 5.10
C TYR A 63 30.56 -9.56 5.05
N SER A 64 29.91 -9.64 6.20
CA SER A 64 28.56 -9.17 6.37
C SER A 64 28.65 -7.65 6.41
N LEU A 65 28.32 -7.00 5.29
CA LEU A 65 28.04 -5.57 5.24
C LEU A 65 26.72 -5.22 5.96
N ALA A 66 26.28 -6.05 6.91
CA ALA A 66 25.13 -5.72 7.74
C ALA A 66 25.49 -4.49 8.57
N GLU A 67 24.89 -3.36 8.22
CA GLU A 67 24.96 -2.14 9.00
C GLU A 67 24.44 -2.44 10.41
N LYS A 68 25.33 -2.41 11.39
CA LYS A 68 24.97 -2.58 12.79
C LYS A 68 24.65 -1.20 13.37
N GLN A 69 23.38 -0.95 13.69
CA GLN A 69 22.98 0.29 14.35
C GLN A 69 23.65 0.40 15.73
N VAL A 70 24.46 1.45 15.94
CA VAL A 70 25.24 1.64 17.17
C VAL A 70 24.49 2.52 18.19
N PHE A 71 23.72 3.50 17.71
CA PHE A 71 22.84 4.33 18.54
C PHE A 71 21.69 4.91 17.69
N CYS A 72 20.63 5.38 18.35
CA CYS A 72 19.51 6.09 17.74
C CYS A 72 19.23 7.36 18.55
N ILE A 73 19.11 8.50 17.87
CA ILE A 73 18.66 9.75 18.48
C ILE A 73 17.20 9.95 18.06
N THR A 74 16.31 10.01 19.04
CA THR A 74 14.89 10.27 18.81
C THR A 74 14.55 11.65 19.37
N PRO A 75 13.93 12.54 18.56
CA PRO A 75 13.39 13.80 19.06
C PRO A 75 12.47 13.57 20.27
N GLN A 76 12.58 14.46 21.26
CA GLN A 76 11.77 14.40 22.48
C GLN A 76 10.51 15.28 22.39
N ASP A 77 10.45 16.20 21.42
CA ASP A 77 9.35 17.18 21.35
C ASP A 77 8.24 16.77 20.37
N THR A 78 8.58 15.97 19.36
CA THR A 78 7.65 15.57 18.30
C THR A 78 7.72 14.08 18.00
N MET A 79 6.62 13.55 17.46
CA MET A 79 6.54 12.22 16.88
C MET A 79 6.21 12.32 15.41
N SER A 80 6.81 11.43 14.62
CA SER A 80 6.54 11.30 13.19
C SER A 80 5.71 10.05 12.93
N ILE A 81 4.69 10.19 12.09
CA ILE A 81 3.83 9.11 11.62
C ILE A 81 3.95 9.05 10.11
N THR A 82 4.33 7.88 9.59
CA THR A 82 4.39 7.65 8.14
C THR A 82 3.15 6.89 7.70
N ILE A 83 2.39 7.47 6.77
CA ILE A 83 1.21 6.86 6.16
C ILE A 83 1.45 6.60 4.67
N ARG A 84 0.70 5.67 4.08
CA ARG A 84 0.71 5.38 2.65
C ARG A 84 -0.57 5.89 2.00
N VAL A 85 -0.44 6.85 1.09
CA VAL A 85 -1.56 7.48 0.37
C VAL A 85 -1.57 6.99 -1.08
N ASP A 86 -2.76 6.77 -1.64
CA ASP A 86 -2.94 6.29 -3.01
C ASP A 86 -2.57 7.36 -4.05
N GLU A 87 -2.15 6.94 -5.25
CA GLU A 87 -1.82 7.82 -6.37
C GLU A 87 -2.98 8.74 -6.76
N LEU A 88 -4.23 8.29 -6.61
CA LEU A 88 -5.40 9.11 -6.95
C LEU A 88 -5.60 10.27 -5.95
N ASP A 89 -5.19 10.09 -4.70
CA ASP A 89 -5.42 11.05 -3.62
C ASP A 89 -4.23 11.96 -3.34
N ILE A 90 -3.01 11.52 -3.68
CA ILE A 90 -1.76 12.20 -3.29
C ILE A 90 -1.69 13.65 -3.78
N LEU A 91 -2.30 13.97 -4.92
CA LEU A 91 -2.33 15.33 -5.48
C LEU A 91 -3.16 16.31 -4.64
N SER A 92 -4.08 15.81 -3.81
CA SER A 92 -4.88 16.62 -2.89
C SER A 92 -4.16 16.89 -1.56
N VAL A 93 -3.06 16.17 -1.29
CA VAL A 93 -2.28 16.28 -0.06
C VAL A 93 -1.19 17.34 -0.24
N ARG A 94 -1.04 18.23 0.73
CA ARG A 94 -0.05 19.31 0.73
C ARG A 94 0.64 19.38 2.09
N GLU A 95 1.87 19.87 2.09
CA GLU A 95 2.58 20.23 3.32
C GLU A 95 1.77 21.28 4.11
N ASP A 96 1.94 21.27 5.42
CA ASP A 96 1.24 22.13 6.40
C ASP A 96 -0.28 21.94 6.50
N LEU A 97 -0.86 20.95 5.82
CA LEU A 97 -2.28 20.63 6.03
C LEU A 97 -2.54 20.11 7.44
N PRO A 98 -3.59 20.60 8.12
CA PRO A 98 -3.97 20.13 9.43
C PRO A 98 -4.49 18.69 9.34
N VAL A 99 -4.07 17.87 10.29
CA VAL A 99 -4.49 16.48 10.38
C VAL A 99 -4.95 16.14 11.79
N LYS A 100 -5.91 15.23 11.88
CA LYS A 100 -6.39 14.64 13.13
C LYS A 100 -5.88 13.21 13.23
N ILE A 101 -5.29 12.87 14.38
CA ILE A 101 -4.67 11.57 14.61
C ILE A 101 -5.33 10.91 15.81
N THR A 102 -5.66 9.63 15.69
CA THR A 102 -6.04 8.78 16.82
C THR A 102 -5.06 7.62 16.91
N LEU A 103 -4.49 7.39 18.09
CA LEU A 103 -3.59 6.27 18.35
C LEU A 103 -4.40 5.10 18.93
N GLU A 104 -4.31 3.92 18.32
CA GLU A 104 -5.15 2.77 18.72
C GLU A 104 -4.92 2.35 20.18
N ALA A 105 -3.68 2.49 20.65
CA ALA A 105 -3.29 2.19 22.03
C ALA A 105 -3.79 3.25 23.04
N LEU A 106 -4.04 4.49 22.60
CA LEU A 106 -4.47 5.61 23.45
C LEU A 106 -5.92 6.00 23.10
N LYS A 107 -6.86 5.11 23.47
CA LYS A 107 -8.27 5.24 23.14
C LYS A 107 -8.90 6.54 23.67
N GLY A 108 -9.80 7.11 22.88
CA GLY A 108 -10.62 8.27 23.28
C GLY A 108 -9.89 9.61 23.23
N ARG A 109 -8.70 9.67 22.63
CA ARG A 109 -7.95 10.90 22.42
C ARG A 109 -7.73 11.15 20.93
N GLU A 110 -7.85 12.41 20.53
CA GLU A 110 -7.56 12.89 19.19
C GLU A 110 -6.46 13.95 19.31
N TYR A 111 -5.42 13.81 18.49
CA TYR A 111 -4.28 14.71 18.45
C TYR A 111 -4.32 15.52 17.15
N THR A 112 -3.85 16.76 17.20
CA THR A 112 -3.71 17.61 16.02
C THR A 112 -2.25 17.67 15.60
N GLY A 113 -2.02 17.50 14.32
CA GLY A 113 -0.70 17.59 13.70
C GLY A 113 -0.76 18.27 12.35
N ALA A 114 0.37 18.22 11.64
CA ALA A 114 0.47 18.70 10.26
C ALA A 114 1.31 17.75 9.41
N ILE A 115 1.06 17.76 8.10
CA ILE A 115 1.91 17.06 7.13
C ILE A 115 3.21 17.83 6.96
N THR A 116 4.34 17.15 7.15
CA THR A 116 5.67 17.76 7.07
C THR A 116 6.46 17.31 5.86
N GLU A 117 6.14 16.16 5.28
CA GLU A 117 6.84 15.64 4.11
C GLU A 117 5.92 14.79 3.25
N ILE A 118 6.04 14.95 1.93
CA ILE A 118 5.37 14.12 0.94
C ILE A 118 6.44 13.44 0.09
N GLY A 119 6.49 12.12 0.17
CA GLY A 119 7.40 11.30 -0.61
C GLY A 119 7.15 11.51 -2.11
N ARG A 120 8.21 11.83 -2.85
CA ARG A 120 8.11 12.14 -4.30
C ARG A 120 8.13 10.90 -5.19
N THR A 121 8.46 9.75 -4.62
CA THR A 121 8.56 8.48 -5.33
C THR A 121 7.52 7.53 -4.77
N GLY A 122 6.59 7.11 -5.63
CA GLY A 122 5.62 6.08 -5.30
C GLY A 122 6.25 4.69 -5.35
N SER A 123 5.77 3.79 -4.49
CA SER A 123 6.04 2.36 -4.59
C SER A 123 4.81 1.67 -5.16
N ASN A 124 4.98 0.87 -6.22
CA ASN A 124 3.90 0.06 -6.77
C ASN A 124 3.99 -1.37 -6.23
N GLU A 125 2.91 -1.85 -5.63
CA GLU A 125 2.79 -3.21 -5.12
C GLU A 125 1.50 -3.81 -5.66
N GLY A 126 1.61 -4.75 -6.60
CA GLY A 126 0.45 -5.41 -7.20
C GLY A 126 -0.45 -4.50 -8.05
N GLY A 127 0.10 -3.45 -8.67
CA GLY A 127 -0.66 -2.51 -9.49
C GLY A 127 -1.30 -1.35 -8.73
N ASN A 128 -1.15 -1.29 -7.39
CA ASN A 128 -1.55 -0.13 -6.60
C ASN A 128 -0.30 0.70 -6.23
N THR A 129 -0.21 1.91 -6.77
CA THR A 129 0.86 2.86 -6.48
C THR A 129 0.54 3.66 -5.23
N LYS A 130 1.46 3.68 -4.26
CA LYS A 130 1.31 4.45 -3.02
C LYS A 130 2.52 5.34 -2.74
N TYR A 131 2.25 6.47 -2.11
CA TYR A 131 3.24 7.46 -1.70
C TYR A 131 3.31 7.52 -0.18
N ASN A 132 4.54 7.61 0.35
CA ASN A 132 4.73 7.82 1.78
C ASN A 132 4.50 9.30 2.11
N VAL A 133 3.68 9.58 3.11
CA VAL A 133 3.47 10.92 3.66
C VAL A 133 3.82 10.89 5.13
N THR A 134 4.60 11.87 5.59
CA THR A 134 4.98 12.01 6.98
C THR A 134 4.19 13.13 7.64
N VAL A 135 3.61 12.79 8.78
CA VAL A 135 2.85 13.67 9.67
C VAL A 135 3.65 13.87 10.94
N SER A 136 3.70 15.12 11.43
CA SER A 136 4.27 15.47 12.72
C SER A 136 3.18 15.80 13.73
N ILE A 137 3.31 15.27 14.93
CA ILE A 137 2.46 15.58 16.09
C ILE A 137 3.34 15.93 17.31
N PRO A 138 2.82 16.75 18.25
CA PRO A 138 3.47 16.93 19.55
C PRO A 138 3.62 15.59 20.27
N ARG A 139 4.78 15.35 20.88
CA ARG A 139 5.03 14.13 21.65
C ARG A 139 4.37 14.22 23.04
N GLU A 140 3.69 13.16 23.44
CA GLU A 140 3.32 12.91 24.84
C GLU A 140 4.10 11.71 25.41
N GLU A 141 4.26 11.66 26.73
CA GLU A 141 5.05 10.62 27.42
C GLU A 141 4.55 9.19 27.16
N ASN A 142 3.23 9.04 26.98
CA ASN A 142 2.57 7.77 26.69
C ASN A 142 2.61 7.36 25.21
N MET A 143 3.19 8.18 24.32
CA MET A 143 3.37 7.83 22.91
C MET A 143 4.66 7.03 22.73
N ILE A 144 4.52 5.78 22.28
CA ILE A 144 5.65 4.86 22.07
C ILE A 144 5.80 4.62 20.57
N PRO A 145 7.03 4.72 20.00
CA PRO A 145 7.27 4.39 18.60
C PRO A 145 6.80 2.96 18.26
N GLY A 146 6.18 2.79 17.10
CA GLY A 146 5.61 1.51 16.65
C GLY A 146 4.13 1.31 16.98
N MET A 147 3.47 2.27 17.64
CA MET A 147 2.01 2.27 17.77
C MET A 147 1.30 2.45 16.42
N ASN A 148 0.16 1.79 16.27
CA ASN A 148 -0.74 2.05 15.15
C ASN A 148 -1.45 3.39 15.34
N ALA A 149 -1.57 4.14 14.25
CA ALA A 149 -2.25 5.42 14.18
C ALA A 149 -3.26 5.41 13.03
N ALA A 150 -4.43 6.00 13.25
CA ALA A 150 -5.32 6.42 12.18
C ALA A 150 -5.19 7.93 12.00
N VAL A 151 -5.05 8.37 10.76
CA VAL A 151 -4.86 9.78 10.39
C VAL A 151 -6.02 10.19 9.49
N LYS A 152 -6.68 11.29 9.86
CA LYS A 152 -7.70 11.97 9.05
C LYS A 152 -7.11 13.28 8.54
N ILE A 153 -6.98 13.39 7.22
CA ILE A 153 -6.45 14.56 6.54
C ILE A 153 -7.61 15.39 6.00
N THR A 154 -7.65 16.67 6.32
CA THR A 154 -8.57 17.60 5.68
C THR A 154 -7.88 18.23 4.47
N THR A 155 -8.24 17.80 3.27
CA THR A 155 -7.59 18.25 2.02
C THR A 155 -8.14 19.56 1.47
N ALA A 156 -9.41 19.84 1.77
CA ALA A 156 -10.08 21.07 1.44
C ALA A 156 -11.18 21.37 2.47
N GLU A 157 -11.43 22.65 2.72
CA GLU A 157 -12.56 23.14 3.48
C GLU A 157 -13.30 24.14 2.59
N SER A 158 -14.63 24.08 2.59
CA SER A 158 -15.48 25.10 2.01
C SER A 158 -16.39 25.66 3.09
N GLU A 159 -16.55 26.98 3.11
CA GLU A 159 -17.54 27.68 3.94
C GLU A 159 -18.93 27.71 3.25
N ALA A 160 -19.17 26.78 2.33
CA ALA A 160 -20.39 26.73 1.54
C ALA A 160 -21.64 26.87 2.39
N PRO A 161 -22.59 27.73 2.00
CA PRO A 161 -23.80 27.93 2.78
C PRO A 161 -24.78 26.74 2.72
N ILE A 162 -24.65 25.86 1.72
CA ILE A 162 -25.60 24.79 1.43
C ILE A 162 -24.85 23.48 1.15
N THR A 163 -25.12 22.46 1.96
CA THR A 163 -24.70 21.09 1.71
C THR A 163 -25.90 20.16 1.79
N VAL A 164 -25.96 19.19 0.87
CA VAL A 164 -27.01 18.17 0.81
C VAL A 164 -26.38 16.78 0.95
N PRO A 165 -27.10 15.77 1.47
CA PRO A 165 -26.62 14.39 1.42
C PRO A 165 -26.31 13.97 -0.02
N ALA A 166 -25.22 13.24 -0.24
CA ALA A 166 -24.86 12.73 -1.57
C ALA A 166 -25.98 11.88 -2.20
N ALA A 167 -26.71 11.14 -1.37
CA ALA A 167 -27.88 10.34 -1.77
C ALA A 167 -29.06 11.17 -2.30
N ALA A 168 -29.06 12.49 -2.12
CA ALA A 168 -30.09 13.38 -2.65
C ALA A 168 -29.81 13.85 -4.09
N LEU A 169 -28.59 13.64 -4.58
CA LEU A 169 -28.21 14.00 -5.94
C LEU A 169 -28.73 12.95 -6.93
N VAL A 170 -29.24 13.45 -8.05
CA VAL A 170 -29.69 12.64 -9.18
C VAL A 170 -28.91 13.06 -10.40
N GLU A 171 -28.07 12.16 -10.90
CA GLU A 171 -27.32 12.40 -12.14
C GLU A 171 -28.15 11.95 -13.35
N LYS A 172 -28.32 12.84 -14.32
CA LYS A 172 -28.94 12.54 -15.61
C LYS A 172 -28.04 13.02 -16.74
N GLY A 173 -27.27 12.09 -17.31
CA GLY A 173 -26.25 12.42 -18.30
C GLY A 173 -25.13 13.23 -17.65
N ALA A 174 -24.82 14.41 -18.19
CA ALA A 174 -23.75 15.28 -17.70
C ALA A 174 -24.21 16.33 -16.67
N LYS A 175 -25.46 16.23 -16.19
CA LYS A 175 -26.07 17.22 -15.31
C LYS A 175 -26.56 16.58 -14.02
N THR A 176 -26.43 17.33 -12.92
CA THR A 176 -26.83 16.92 -11.58
C THR A 176 -28.07 17.67 -11.14
N TYR A 177 -28.98 16.98 -10.45
CA TYR A 177 -30.26 17.50 -10.04
C TYR A 177 -30.60 17.14 -8.59
N VAL A 178 -31.52 17.88 -7.99
CA VAL A 178 -32.15 17.56 -6.70
C VAL A 178 -33.66 17.68 -6.79
N TYR A 179 -34.40 16.91 -6.00
CA TYR A 179 -35.86 17.07 -5.89
C TYR A 179 -36.19 18.11 -4.83
N THR A 180 -37.02 19.08 -5.20
CA THR A 180 -37.41 20.21 -4.34
C THR A 180 -38.83 20.10 -3.81
N SER A 181 -39.56 19.05 -4.18
CA SER A 181 -40.92 18.79 -3.69
C SER A 181 -41.21 17.29 -3.57
N TYR A 182 -42.14 16.96 -2.68
CA TYR A 182 -42.64 15.61 -2.47
C TYR A 182 -44.17 15.65 -2.42
N ASP A 183 -44.82 14.73 -3.14
CA ASP A 183 -46.28 14.56 -3.12
C ASP A 183 -46.64 13.38 -2.20
N ASP A 184 -47.12 13.69 -0.99
CA ASP A 184 -47.53 12.71 0.02
C ASP A 184 -48.65 11.77 -0.48
N LYS A 185 -49.52 12.22 -1.39
CA LYS A 185 -50.68 11.43 -1.84
C LYS A 185 -50.30 10.37 -2.85
N LYS A 186 -49.27 10.66 -3.65
CA LYS A 186 -48.76 9.74 -4.69
C LYS A 186 -47.47 9.06 -4.29
N ASP A 187 -46.92 9.40 -3.13
CA ASP A 187 -45.60 8.95 -2.67
C ASP A 187 -44.55 9.12 -3.78
N SER A 188 -44.43 10.36 -4.29
CA SER A 188 -43.55 10.67 -5.41
C SER A 188 -42.71 11.93 -5.20
N LEU A 189 -41.42 11.84 -5.54
CA LEU A 189 -40.51 12.98 -5.61
C LEU A 189 -40.73 13.74 -6.92
N ASN A 190 -40.86 15.06 -6.84
CA ASN A 190 -41.17 15.91 -7.99
C ASN A 190 -40.29 17.18 -7.99
N ALA A 191 -40.39 17.96 -9.07
CA ALA A 191 -39.64 19.21 -9.28
C ALA A 191 -38.11 19.01 -9.19
N LEU A 192 -37.52 18.47 -10.25
CA LEU A 192 -36.06 18.45 -10.40
C LEU A 192 -35.55 19.88 -10.62
N ALA A 193 -34.70 20.34 -9.72
CA ALA A 193 -33.88 21.53 -9.91
C ALA A 193 -32.47 21.10 -10.34
N GLU A 194 -31.97 21.68 -11.43
CA GLU A 194 -30.57 21.50 -11.83
C GLU A 194 -29.65 22.23 -10.84
N VAL A 195 -28.59 21.58 -10.41
CA VAL A 195 -27.65 22.13 -9.43
C VAL A 195 -26.20 21.98 -9.90
N GLU A 196 -25.37 22.92 -9.47
CA GLU A 196 -23.93 22.87 -9.62
C GLU A 196 -23.31 22.43 -8.29
N THR A 197 -22.51 21.37 -8.30
CA THR A 197 -21.92 20.78 -7.11
C THR A 197 -20.46 21.20 -6.91
N GLY A 198 -20.06 21.38 -5.66
CA GLY A 198 -18.69 21.68 -5.25
C GLY A 198 -18.00 20.49 -4.60
N LEU A 199 -17.34 20.73 -3.47
CA LEU A 199 -16.66 19.70 -2.70
C LEU A 199 -17.63 18.62 -2.19
N SER A 200 -17.12 17.40 -2.06
CA SER A 200 -17.83 16.27 -1.48
C SER A 200 -16.94 15.58 -0.46
N ASP A 201 -17.48 15.27 0.70
CA ASP A 201 -16.82 14.44 1.72
C ASP A 201 -17.25 12.96 1.64
N GLY A 202 -17.97 12.59 0.56
CA GLY A 202 -18.55 11.26 0.32
C GLY A 202 -19.91 11.04 0.96
N MET A 203 -20.28 11.82 1.99
CA MET A 203 -21.58 11.75 2.65
C MET A 203 -22.46 12.95 2.31
N ARG A 204 -21.85 14.13 2.20
CA ARG A 204 -22.47 15.40 1.86
C ARG A 204 -21.73 16.03 0.69
N VAL A 205 -22.50 16.74 -0.12
CA VAL A 205 -22.00 17.48 -1.28
C VAL A 205 -22.41 18.93 -1.14
N GLU A 206 -21.46 19.82 -1.40
CA GLU A 206 -21.66 21.25 -1.52
C GLU A 206 -22.48 21.58 -2.76
N ILE A 207 -23.46 22.49 -2.61
CA ILE A 207 -24.21 23.04 -3.74
C ILE A 207 -23.77 24.49 -3.95
N LEU A 208 -23.14 24.76 -5.09
CA LEU A 208 -22.65 26.07 -5.49
C LEU A 208 -23.78 26.94 -6.06
N SER A 209 -24.68 26.35 -6.85
CA SER A 209 -25.80 27.04 -7.47
C SER A 209 -26.98 26.11 -7.79
N GLY A 210 -28.15 26.69 -8.04
CA GLY A 210 -29.36 25.96 -8.47
C GLY A 210 -30.49 25.88 -7.44
N ILE A 211 -30.21 26.11 -6.15
CA ILE A 211 -31.21 26.20 -5.08
C ILE A 211 -30.88 27.30 -4.08
N GLU A 212 -31.90 27.89 -3.47
CA GLU A 212 -31.73 28.94 -2.45
C GLU A 212 -31.50 28.35 -1.05
N LYS A 213 -30.80 29.11 -0.20
CA LYS A 213 -30.57 28.72 1.20
C LYS A 213 -31.90 28.58 1.95
N GLY A 214 -32.08 27.45 2.63
CA GLY A 214 -33.32 27.12 3.35
C GLY A 214 -34.34 26.35 2.51
N SER A 215 -34.05 26.08 1.22
CA SER A 215 -34.84 25.18 0.39
C SER A 215 -34.90 23.77 0.99
N SER A 216 -36.06 23.13 0.90
CA SER A 216 -36.20 21.71 1.26
C SER A 216 -35.78 20.83 0.09
N VAL A 217 -34.92 19.85 0.37
CA VAL A 217 -34.51 18.83 -0.59
C VAL A 217 -35.06 17.49 -0.12
N PHE A 218 -35.70 16.77 -1.03
CA PHE A 218 -36.33 15.49 -0.76
C PHE A 218 -35.56 14.38 -1.45
N TYR A 219 -35.29 13.30 -0.73
CA TYR A 219 -34.62 12.13 -1.27
C TYR A 219 -35.12 10.88 -0.56
N ARG A 220 -35.03 9.75 -1.25
CA ARG A 220 -35.35 8.45 -0.65
C ARG A 220 -34.08 7.85 -0.09
N TYR A 221 -34.13 7.49 1.18
CA TYR A 221 -33.10 6.70 1.82
C TYR A 221 -33.53 5.23 1.79
N ALA A 222 -32.65 4.35 1.31
CA ALA A 222 -32.87 2.90 1.34
C ALA A 222 -31.62 2.23 1.89
N ASP A 223 -31.78 1.48 2.97
CA ASP A 223 -30.75 0.57 3.48
C ASP A 223 -30.88 -0.77 2.74
N THR A 224 -29.85 -1.17 2.00
CA THR A 224 -29.89 -2.36 1.14
C THR A 224 -28.76 -3.32 1.49
N LEU A 225 -29.11 -4.57 1.82
CA LEU A 225 -28.17 -5.67 2.01
C LEU A 225 -27.96 -6.40 0.67
N VAL A 226 -26.73 -6.37 0.14
CA VAL A 226 -26.36 -7.09 -1.08
C VAL A 226 -25.60 -8.37 -0.71
N TYR A 227 -26.17 -9.52 -1.06
CA TYR A 227 -25.50 -10.82 -0.93
C TYR A 227 -25.01 -11.28 -2.31
N ASN A 228 -23.69 -11.30 -2.50
CA ASN A 228 -23.08 -11.87 -3.69
C ASN A 228 -22.69 -13.33 -3.42
N PHE A 229 -23.32 -14.27 -4.13
CA PHE A 229 -22.94 -15.68 -4.10
C PHE A 229 -22.10 -15.99 -5.35
N PHE A 230 -20.87 -16.46 -5.15
CA PHE A 230 -20.09 -17.11 -6.20
C PHE A 230 -20.32 -18.62 -6.10
N SER A 231 -21.10 -19.18 -7.03
CA SER A 231 -21.21 -20.64 -7.19
C SER A 231 -20.29 -21.09 -8.32
N THR A 232 -19.18 -21.73 -7.98
CA THR A 232 -18.41 -22.52 -8.95
C THR A 232 -19.23 -23.76 -9.30
N ILE A 233 -19.85 -23.77 -10.48
CA ILE A 233 -20.36 -25.01 -11.07
C ILE A 233 -19.12 -25.76 -11.58
N GLY A 234 -18.61 -26.67 -10.75
CA GLY A 234 -17.61 -27.63 -11.19
C GLY A 234 -18.22 -28.67 -12.13
N LYS A 235 -17.52 -28.96 -13.23
CA LYS A 235 -17.53 -30.26 -13.89
C LYS A 235 -16.10 -30.76 -13.94
#